data_AF-A0A8U0A822-F1
#
_entry.id   AF-A0A8U0A822-F1
#
_cell.length_a   1.000
_cell.length_b   1.000
_cell.length_c   1.000
_cell.angle_alpha   90.00
_cell.angle_beta   90.00
_cell.angle_gamma   90.00
#
_symmetry.space_group_name_H-M   'P 1'
#
loop_
_entity.id
_entity.type
_entity.pdbx_description
1 polymer ?
#
loop_
_entity_poly.entity_id
_entity_poly.type
_entity_poly.pdbx_seq_one_letter_code
_entity_poly.pdbx_strand_id
1 'polypeptide(L)'
;MKNIIRRDPQTFTALSATDWSASVPCIQCQAQPAEQIGVTIPSDVVKTIAKTCDVVVHYRVGILQGDILSRPQYGVLSFHHGDIRRYRGTPAGLWEFLHDAPQGGVTLQQLTPKLDAGSIVAFESVDLTDAHTWAAVRQRLFCVSPIVLARGIQHLQDSSFEPVSVPDEDLGTLYYLSDVTLRVQARYLLKEIKGVMARSDASPNGTAEDALAYAVGQYALGEVSIDKAAELANVDQWTMLEILQRATISSQFNPETVADIRQEVGVSWDLSDEYVTQYEDTNVPDDDQ
;
A
#
# COMPACT_ATOMS: atom_id res chain seq x y z
N MET A 1 -34.18 -8.85 -20.84
CA MET A 1 -33.75 -9.70 -19.71
C MET A 1 -32.29 -10.08 -19.86
N LYS A 2 -31.43 -9.54 -18.99
CA LYS A 2 -30.38 -10.25 -18.24
C LYS A 2 -29.58 -9.18 -17.49
N ASN A 3 -29.85 -9.11 -16.19
CA ASN A 3 -29.02 -8.40 -15.22
C ASN A 3 -27.57 -8.90 -15.34
N ILE A 4 -26.62 -7.99 -15.41
CA ILE A 4 -25.26 -8.26 -14.96
C ILE A 4 -24.94 -7.19 -13.92
N ILE A 5 -25.24 -7.54 -12.67
CA ILE A 5 -24.59 -6.93 -11.50
C ILE A 5 -23.16 -7.48 -11.55
N ARG A 6 -22.19 -6.63 -11.88
CA ARG A 6 -20.79 -6.88 -11.50
C ARG A 6 -20.40 -5.82 -10.48
N ARG A 7 -20.55 -6.22 -9.21
CA ARG A 7 -19.70 -5.74 -8.12
C ARG A 7 -18.28 -6.24 -8.44
N ASP A 8 -17.36 -5.33 -8.71
CA ASP A 8 -15.94 -5.68 -8.84
C ASP A 8 -15.33 -5.86 -7.44
N PRO A 9 -14.80 -7.05 -7.09
CA PRO A 9 -14.37 -7.39 -5.73
C PRO A 9 -13.10 -6.68 -5.22
N GLN A 10 -12.41 -5.87 -6.03
CA GLN A 10 -11.14 -5.23 -5.61
C GLN A 10 -11.32 -3.82 -5.03
N THR A 11 -12.57 -3.40 -4.85
CA THR A 11 -12.95 -2.03 -4.49
C THR A 11 -13.72 -2.00 -3.17
N PHE A 12 -13.12 -1.31 -2.20
CA PHE A 12 -13.70 -0.82 -0.95
C PHE A 12 -14.32 -1.84 -0.01
N THR A 13 -13.83 -1.85 1.23
CA THR A 13 -14.66 -2.25 2.37
C THR A 13 -15.85 -1.31 2.36
N ALA A 14 -16.99 -1.79 1.86
CA ALA A 14 -18.27 -1.17 2.18
C ALA A 14 -18.29 -1.09 3.70
N LEU A 15 -18.24 0.13 4.22
CA LEU A 15 -18.59 0.33 5.61
C LEU A 15 -20.05 -0.06 5.68
N SER A 16 -20.28 -1.30 6.10
CA SER A 16 -21.56 -1.84 6.52
C SER A 16 -21.97 -1.17 7.85
N ALA A 17 -21.96 0.14 7.85
CA ALA A 17 -23.10 0.86 8.30
C ALA A 17 -23.59 1.47 6.99
N THR A 18 -24.72 1.02 6.41
CA THR A 18 -25.93 1.87 6.39
C THR A 18 -27.06 1.48 5.46
N ASP A 19 -28.18 1.19 6.12
CA ASP A 19 -29.53 1.33 5.60
C ASP A 19 -29.95 2.81 5.36
N TRP A 20 -29.13 3.82 5.72
CA TRP A 20 -29.39 5.23 5.33
C TRP A 20 -29.02 5.57 3.88
N SER A 21 -28.26 4.71 3.20
CA SER A 21 -27.77 4.98 1.84
C SER A 21 -28.85 4.89 0.75
N ALA A 22 -29.99 4.23 1.01
CA ALA A 22 -31.05 4.06 0.03
C ALA A 22 -31.82 5.36 -0.30
N SER A 23 -31.73 6.39 0.55
CA SER A 23 -32.43 7.67 0.39
C SER A 23 -31.53 8.84 -0.03
N VAL A 24 -30.21 8.63 -0.13
CA VAL A 24 -29.28 9.69 -0.53
C VAL A 24 -29.20 9.75 -2.05
N PRO A 25 -29.49 10.90 -2.67
CA PRO A 25 -29.35 11.04 -4.12
C PRO A 25 -27.93 10.73 -4.57
N CYS A 26 -27.78 9.72 -5.43
CA CYS A 26 -26.52 9.38 -6.07
C CYS A 26 -26.52 9.99 -7.48
N ILE A 27 -25.53 10.82 -7.78
CA ILE A 27 -25.35 11.39 -9.12
C ILE A 27 -24.22 10.63 -9.80
N GLN A 28 -24.57 9.91 -10.87
CA GLN A 28 -23.60 9.20 -11.69
C GLN A 28 -23.16 10.07 -12.85
N CYS A 29 -21.85 10.24 -13.02
CA CYS A 29 -21.27 10.90 -14.18
C CYS A 29 -19.93 10.27 -14.54
N GLN A 30 -19.53 10.42 -15.80
CA GLN A 30 -18.17 10.12 -16.23
C GLN A 30 -17.31 11.35 -16.03
N ALA A 31 -16.28 11.23 -15.20
CA ALA A 31 -15.31 12.30 -15.00
C ALA A 31 -14.52 12.56 -16.28
N GLN A 32 -14.10 13.80 -16.48
CA GLN A 32 -13.32 14.25 -17.63
C GLN A 32 -11.88 14.54 -17.20
N PRO A 33 -10.88 14.40 -18.10
CA PRO A 33 -9.53 14.84 -17.79
C PRO A 33 -9.50 16.34 -17.46
N ALA A 34 -8.77 16.72 -16.41
CA ALA A 34 -8.48 18.12 -16.12
C ALA A 34 -7.32 18.63 -16.99
N GLU A 35 -7.18 19.95 -17.09
CA GLU A 35 -6.00 20.57 -17.74
C GLU A 35 -4.71 20.27 -16.96
N GLN A 36 -4.81 20.18 -15.63
CA GLN A 36 -3.75 19.77 -14.72
C GLN A 36 -3.91 18.28 -14.35
N ILE A 37 -3.01 17.74 -13.53
CA ILE A 37 -3.15 16.38 -13.01
C ILE A 37 -4.45 16.27 -12.21
N GLY A 38 -5.39 15.46 -12.72
CA GLY A 38 -6.67 15.26 -12.07
C GLY A 38 -7.82 15.04 -13.03
N VAL A 39 -9.02 15.20 -12.49
CA VAL A 39 -10.28 15.04 -13.19
C VAL A 39 -11.24 16.18 -12.88
N THR A 40 -12.11 16.50 -13.82
CA THR A 40 -13.21 17.44 -13.66
C THR A 40 -14.55 16.73 -13.82
N ILE A 41 -15.62 17.39 -13.37
CA ILE A 41 -16.99 16.90 -13.51
C ILE A 41 -17.68 17.71 -14.62
N PRO A 42 -18.46 17.07 -15.51
CA PRO A 42 -19.18 17.76 -16.58
C PRO A 42 -20.03 18.94 -16.06
N SER A 43 -20.02 20.06 -16.79
CA SER A 43 -20.62 21.32 -16.32
C SER A 43 -22.12 21.25 -16.01
N ASP A 44 -22.87 20.41 -16.70
CA ASP A 44 -24.29 20.13 -16.46
C ASP A 44 -24.53 19.38 -15.15
N VAL A 45 -23.64 18.44 -14.82
CA VAL A 45 -23.63 17.72 -13.54
C VAL A 45 -23.28 18.67 -12.40
N VAL A 46 -22.26 19.52 -12.57
CA VAL A 46 -21.89 20.56 -11.58
C VAL A 46 -23.07 21.51 -11.31
N LYS A 47 -23.78 21.94 -12.36
CA LYS A 47 -24.99 22.78 -12.23
C LYS A 47 -26.12 22.08 -11.49
N THR A 48 -26.25 20.76 -11.63
CA THR A 48 -27.24 19.97 -10.91
C THR A 48 -26.87 19.91 -9.43
N ILE A 49 -25.64 19.51 -9.13
CA ILE A 49 -25.09 19.46 -7.76
C ILE A 49 -25.29 20.79 -7.03
N ALA A 50 -24.93 21.91 -7.67
CA ALA A 50 -25.07 23.24 -7.08
C ALA A 50 -26.52 23.62 -6.72
N LYS A 51 -27.53 22.98 -7.33
CA LYS A 51 -28.95 23.24 -7.07
C LYS A 51 -29.58 22.27 -6.08
N THR A 52 -29.00 21.07 -5.93
CA THR A 52 -29.65 19.97 -5.21
C THR A 52 -28.87 19.48 -4.00
N CYS A 53 -27.62 19.92 -3.82
CA CYS A 53 -26.73 19.40 -2.78
C CYS A 53 -26.01 20.55 -2.05
N ASP A 54 -26.11 20.55 -0.73
CA ASP A 54 -25.35 21.47 0.12
C ASP A 54 -23.89 21.00 0.28
N VAL A 55 -23.67 19.68 0.26
CA VAL A 55 -22.36 19.05 0.40
C VAL A 55 -22.26 17.82 -0.51
N VAL A 56 -21.06 17.52 -1.01
CA VAL A 56 -20.77 16.30 -1.78
C VAL A 56 -19.75 15.46 -1.03
N VAL A 57 -19.93 14.14 -0.97
CA VAL A 57 -18.91 13.21 -0.45
C VAL A 57 -18.27 12.47 -1.63
N HIS A 58 -16.97 12.67 -1.82
CA HIS A 58 -16.17 12.13 -2.90
C HIS A 58 -15.44 10.85 -2.46
N TYR A 59 -15.77 9.72 -3.08
CA TYR A 59 -15.15 8.42 -2.82
C TYR A 59 -14.07 8.07 -3.87
N ARG A 60 -13.03 8.92 -3.93
CA ARG A 60 -11.75 8.64 -4.59
C ARG A 60 -11.85 8.30 -6.11
N VAL A 61 -12.17 9.31 -6.92
CA VAL A 61 -11.95 9.32 -8.38
C VAL A 61 -10.94 10.42 -8.74
N GLY A 62 -9.67 10.05 -8.90
CA GLY A 62 -8.61 10.99 -9.27
C GLY A 62 -8.43 12.17 -8.28
N ILE A 63 -7.65 13.16 -8.69
CA ILE A 63 -7.54 14.45 -8.00
C ILE A 63 -8.64 15.35 -8.57
N LEU A 64 -9.63 15.71 -7.78
CA LEU A 64 -10.77 16.49 -8.26
C LEU A 64 -10.36 17.95 -8.50
N GLN A 65 -10.72 18.48 -9.66
CA GLN A 65 -10.35 19.82 -10.12
C GLN A 65 -11.58 20.62 -10.57
N GLY A 66 -11.39 21.94 -10.66
CA GLY A 66 -12.34 22.86 -11.24
C GLY A 66 -13.51 23.24 -10.33
N ASP A 67 -14.49 23.87 -10.94
CA ASP A 67 -15.59 24.56 -10.24
C ASP A 67 -16.34 23.70 -9.23
N ILE A 68 -16.42 22.37 -9.43
CA ILE A 68 -17.14 21.48 -8.52
C ILE A 68 -16.73 21.64 -7.04
N LEU A 69 -15.46 21.97 -6.79
CA LEU A 69 -14.91 22.11 -5.45
C LEU A 69 -15.59 23.21 -4.62
N SER A 70 -16.10 24.26 -5.26
CA SER A 70 -16.70 25.44 -4.61
C SER A 70 -18.21 25.59 -4.86
N ARG A 71 -18.83 24.64 -5.55
CA ARG A 71 -20.23 24.76 -6.00
C ARG A 71 -21.26 24.33 -4.95
N PRO A 72 -21.08 23.23 -4.20
CA PRO A 72 -21.89 22.96 -3.02
C PRO A 72 -21.58 23.99 -1.93
N GLN A 73 -22.58 24.38 -1.13
CA GLN A 73 -22.42 25.35 -0.03
C GLN A 73 -21.26 24.98 0.92
N TYR A 74 -21.14 23.71 1.27
CA TYR A 74 -20.09 23.17 2.14
C TYR A 74 -19.01 22.43 1.34
N GLY A 75 -18.95 22.65 0.03
CA GLY A 75 -17.94 22.09 -0.86
C GLY A 75 -18.00 20.57 -1.00
N VAL A 76 -16.84 19.99 -1.34
CA VAL A 76 -16.67 18.54 -1.55
C VAL A 76 -15.83 17.97 -0.42
N LEU A 77 -16.35 16.98 0.29
CA LEU A 77 -15.64 16.25 1.32
C LEU A 77 -14.98 14.99 0.76
N SER A 78 -13.79 14.67 1.23
CA SER A 78 -13.14 13.39 0.96
C SER A 78 -12.38 12.92 2.18
N PHE A 79 -12.25 11.61 2.32
CA PHE A 79 -11.35 11.04 3.30
C PHE A 79 -9.92 11.05 2.80
N HIS A 80 -9.00 11.30 3.72
CA HIS A 80 -7.63 10.84 3.68
C HIS A 80 -7.39 9.92 4.87
N HIS A 81 -6.94 8.70 4.62
CA HIS A 81 -6.66 7.70 5.66
C HIS A 81 -5.22 7.86 6.19
N GLY A 82 -4.96 9.06 6.70
CA GLY A 82 -3.76 9.47 7.41
C GLY A 82 -3.99 10.82 8.10
N ASP A 83 -3.05 11.23 8.93
CA ASP A 83 -2.97 12.61 9.42
C ASP A 83 -2.25 13.45 8.37
N ILE A 84 -2.95 14.41 7.74
CA ILE A 84 -2.37 15.25 6.68
C ILE A 84 -1.18 16.10 7.15
N ARG A 85 -0.98 16.25 8.47
CA ARG A 85 0.18 16.93 9.07
C ARG A 85 1.42 16.03 9.17
N ARG A 86 1.28 14.72 8.90
CA ARG A 86 2.35 13.72 9.04
C ARG A 86 2.52 12.83 7.81
N TYR A 87 1.43 12.21 7.36
CA TYR A 87 1.43 11.22 6.29
C TYR A 87 0.35 11.58 5.27
N ARG A 88 0.76 11.97 4.06
CA ARG A 88 -0.13 12.30 2.94
C ARG A 88 0.07 11.36 1.76
N GLY A 89 -0.92 11.30 0.87
CA GLY A 89 -0.84 10.53 -0.36
C GLY A 89 -1.18 9.06 -0.16
N THR A 90 -0.38 8.20 -0.76
CA THR A 90 -0.73 6.78 -1.00
C THR A 90 0.48 5.87 -0.79
N PRO A 91 0.30 4.57 -0.51
CA PRO A 91 -0.94 3.90 -0.08
C PRO A 91 -1.35 4.23 1.37
N ALA A 92 -2.66 4.30 1.60
CA ALA A 92 -3.25 4.54 2.92
C ALA A 92 -2.70 3.59 4.00
N GLY A 93 -2.19 4.13 5.10
CA GLY A 93 -1.66 3.37 6.24
C GLY A 93 -0.32 2.67 6.01
N LEU A 94 0.25 2.69 4.78
CA LEU A 94 1.50 1.98 4.50
C LEU A 94 2.68 2.64 5.21
N TRP A 95 2.73 3.97 5.17
CA TRP A 95 3.84 4.73 5.70
C TRP A 95 3.83 4.75 7.23
N GLU A 96 2.65 4.87 7.83
CA GLU A 96 2.43 4.66 9.26
C GLU A 96 2.95 3.28 9.69
N PHE A 97 2.57 2.23 8.95
CA PHE A 97 3.05 0.87 9.19
C PHE A 97 4.58 0.78 9.06
N LEU A 98 5.16 1.23 7.96
CA LEU A 98 6.60 1.11 7.69
C LEU A 98 7.48 1.93 8.66
N HIS A 99 6.94 3.01 9.22
CA HIS A 99 7.63 3.86 10.19
C HIS A 99 7.38 3.48 11.65
N ASP A 100 6.67 2.38 11.93
CA ASP A 100 6.32 1.95 13.30
C ASP A 100 5.56 3.06 14.06
N ALA A 101 4.68 3.78 13.36
CA ALA A 101 3.92 4.86 13.96
C ALA A 101 2.93 4.26 14.99
N PRO A 102 2.98 4.65 16.28
CA PRO A 102 2.05 4.14 17.28
C PRO A 102 0.63 4.68 17.08
N GLN A 103 0.50 5.75 16.30
CA GLN A 103 -0.77 6.37 15.95
C GLN A 103 -0.80 6.70 14.46
N GLY A 104 -1.93 6.40 13.83
CA GLY A 104 -2.32 6.95 12.54
C GLY A 104 -3.47 7.94 12.71
N GLY A 105 -4.19 8.22 11.63
CA GLY A 105 -5.39 9.04 11.72
C GLY A 105 -6.25 8.97 10.49
N VAL A 106 -7.47 9.49 10.61
CA VAL A 106 -8.39 9.66 9.48
C VAL A 106 -8.81 11.11 9.44
N THR A 107 -8.47 11.76 8.34
CA THR A 107 -8.81 13.16 8.06
C THR A 107 -9.99 13.18 7.10
N LEU A 108 -11.11 13.75 7.50
CA LEU A 108 -12.15 14.18 6.58
C LEU A 108 -11.87 15.64 6.21
N GLN A 109 -11.51 15.85 4.96
CA GLN A 109 -11.12 17.16 4.44
C GLN A 109 -12.16 17.70 3.47
N GLN A 110 -12.39 19.00 3.54
CA GLN A 110 -13.00 19.77 2.46
C GLN A 110 -11.92 19.98 1.39
N LEU A 111 -12.16 19.47 0.19
CA LEU A 111 -11.18 19.40 -0.86
C LEU A 111 -10.80 20.77 -1.43
N THR A 112 -9.52 20.92 -1.72
CA THR A 112 -8.95 21.95 -2.57
C THR A 112 -8.36 21.29 -3.81
N PRO A 113 -7.91 22.05 -4.82
CA PRO A 113 -7.15 21.50 -5.95
C PRO A 113 -5.87 20.74 -5.56
N LYS A 114 -5.38 20.92 -4.33
CA LYS A 114 -4.12 20.35 -3.84
C LYS A 114 -4.36 19.00 -3.19
N LEU A 115 -3.55 18.01 -3.56
CA LEU A 115 -3.64 16.65 -3.04
C LEU A 115 -3.38 16.61 -1.52
N ASP A 116 -4.34 16.04 -0.78
CA ASP A 116 -4.30 15.83 0.67
C ASP A 116 -3.87 17.07 1.47
N ALA A 117 -4.39 18.22 1.06
CA ALA A 117 -4.14 19.53 1.68
C ALA A 117 -5.42 20.36 1.77
N GLY A 118 -6.57 19.69 1.90
CA GLY A 118 -7.84 20.33 2.17
C GLY A 118 -7.97 20.79 3.62
N SER A 119 -8.97 21.63 3.89
CA SER A 119 -9.27 22.06 5.26
C SER A 119 -9.92 20.91 6.02
N ILE A 120 -9.48 20.69 7.27
CA ILE A 120 -9.94 19.58 8.11
C ILE A 120 -11.33 19.89 8.65
N VAL A 121 -12.31 19.08 8.27
CA VAL A 121 -13.68 19.14 8.78
C VAL A 121 -13.81 18.24 10.01
N ALA A 122 -13.19 17.07 10.00
CA ALA A 122 -13.08 16.20 11.16
C ALA A 122 -11.79 15.39 11.10
N PHE A 123 -11.26 15.05 12.28
CA PHE A 123 -10.10 14.19 12.42
C PHE A 123 -10.32 13.20 13.57
N GLU A 124 -9.82 11.98 13.41
CA GLU A 124 -9.77 10.96 14.45
C GLU A 124 -8.37 10.34 14.48
N SER A 125 -7.74 10.33 15.66
CA SER A 125 -6.49 9.61 15.88
C SER A 125 -6.80 8.13 16.10
N VAL A 126 -5.99 7.25 15.53
CA VAL A 126 -6.19 5.80 15.59
C VAL A 126 -4.96 5.14 16.19
N ASP A 127 -5.14 4.41 17.29
CA ASP A 127 -4.06 3.61 17.89
C ASP A 127 -3.69 2.44 16.97
N LEU A 128 -2.40 2.34 16.65
CA LEU A 128 -1.81 1.32 15.79
C LEU A 128 -0.81 0.43 16.55
N THR A 129 -0.68 0.57 17.87
CA THR A 129 0.37 -0.07 18.67
C THR A 129 0.40 -1.59 18.54
N ASP A 130 -0.76 -2.24 18.44
CA ASP A 130 -0.95 -3.68 18.25
C ASP A 130 -1.41 -4.06 16.82
N ALA A 131 -1.32 -3.11 15.86
CA ALA A 131 -1.61 -3.35 14.45
C ALA A 131 -0.35 -3.82 13.72
N HIS A 132 0.01 -5.10 13.90
CA HIS A 132 1.29 -5.62 13.43
C HIS A 132 1.39 -5.87 11.92
N THR A 133 0.29 -5.76 11.17
CA THR A 133 0.29 -5.86 9.70
C THR A 133 -0.29 -4.59 9.08
N TRP A 134 0.12 -4.25 7.86
CA TRP A 134 -0.47 -3.16 7.10
C TRP A 134 -1.96 -3.39 6.87
N ALA A 135 -2.39 -4.65 6.68
CA ALA A 135 -3.81 -5.00 6.61
C ALA A 135 -4.57 -4.61 7.90
N ALA A 136 -3.99 -4.89 9.08
CA ALA A 136 -4.58 -4.50 10.37
C ALA A 136 -4.60 -2.97 10.55
N VAL A 137 -3.52 -2.28 10.17
CA VAL A 137 -3.46 -0.81 10.16
C VAL A 137 -4.58 -0.23 9.30
N ARG A 138 -4.68 -0.69 8.05
CA ARG A 138 -5.75 -0.26 7.12
C ARG A 138 -7.13 -0.55 7.68
N GLN A 139 -7.36 -1.73 8.23
CA GLN A 139 -8.66 -2.06 8.81
C GLN A 139 -9.07 -1.04 9.87
N ARG A 140 -8.19 -0.70 10.81
CA ARG A 140 -8.47 0.29 11.86
C ARG A 140 -8.79 1.67 11.31
N LEU A 141 -7.97 2.16 10.37
CA LEU A 141 -8.20 3.45 9.72
C LEU A 141 -9.56 3.48 9.00
N PHE A 142 -9.89 2.44 8.22
CA PHE A 142 -11.16 2.44 7.49
C PHE A 142 -12.37 2.28 8.44
N CYS A 143 -12.25 1.48 9.51
CA CYS A 143 -13.34 1.22 10.47
C CYS A 143 -13.87 2.50 11.15
N VAL A 144 -13.03 3.51 11.39
CA VAL A 144 -13.48 4.76 12.04
C VAL A 144 -14.13 5.76 11.06
N SER A 145 -14.02 5.53 9.74
CA SER A 145 -14.48 6.49 8.73
C SER A 145 -15.97 6.89 8.83
N PRO A 146 -16.94 6.00 9.14
CA PRO A 146 -18.34 6.40 9.30
C PRO A 146 -18.54 7.38 10.46
N ILE A 147 -17.80 7.18 11.56
CA ILE A 147 -17.86 8.04 12.74
C ILE A 147 -17.30 9.41 12.40
N VAL A 148 -16.16 9.46 11.67
CA VAL A 148 -15.56 10.72 11.22
C VAL A 148 -16.49 11.46 10.26
N LEU A 149 -17.17 10.78 9.34
CA LEU A 149 -18.16 11.40 8.46
C LEU A 149 -19.34 11.97 9.26
N ALA A 150 -19.93 11.19 10.16
CA ALA A 150 -21.04 11.65 10.98
C ALA A 150 -20.67 12.90 11.79
N ARG A 151 -19.49 12.90 12.41
CA ARG A 151 -18.95 14.07 13.13
C ARG A 151 -18.74 15.25 12.20
N GLY A 152 -18.17 15.03 11.01
CA GLY A 152 -17.96 16.08 10.03
C GLY A 152 -19.25 16.72 9.53
N ILE A 153 -20.30 15.93 9.30
CA ILE A 153 -21.62 16.47 8.94
C ILE A 153 -22.22 17.28 10.10
N GLN A 154 -22.09 16.80 11.35
CA GLN A 154 -22.54 17.57 12.53
C GLN A 154 -21.80 18.90 12.67
N HIS A 155 -20.49 18.91 12.43
CA HIS A 155 -19.70 20.14 12.41
C HIS A 155 -20.22 21.13 11.35
N LEU A 156 -20.47 20.68 10.12
CA LEU A 156 -21.00 21.55 9.06
C LEU A 156 -22.44 22.04 9.30
N GLN A 157 -23.20 21.39 10.18
CA GLN A 157 -24.51 21.86 10.61
C GLN A 157 -24.43 22.95 11.69
N ASP A 158 -23.30 23.05 12.40
CA ASP A 158 -23.05 24.12 13.37
C ASP A 158 -22.52 25.36 12.64
N SER A 159 -23.31 26.43 12.65
CA SER A 159 -22.95 27.68 11.95
C SER A 159 -21.75 28.42 12.55
N SER A 160 -21.26 28.00 13.72
CA SER A 160 -20.04 28.54 14.35
C SER A 160 -18.78 27.74 14.02
N PHE A 161 -18.92 26.55 13.41
CA PHE A 161 -17.79 25.71 13.04
C PHE A 161 -17.16 26.19 11.74
N GLU A 162 -15.83 26.30 11.74
CA GLU A 162 -15.04 26.59 10.55
C GLU A 162 -14.03 25.46 10.32
N PRO A 163 -13.94 24.90 9.11
CA PRO A 163 -12.91 23.91 8.76
C PRO A 163 -11.50 24.44 9.01
N VAL A 164 -10.63 23.59 9.55
CA VAL A 164 -9.27 23.99 9.94
C VAL A 164 -8.31 23.81 8.77
N SER A 165 -7.86 24.90 8.18
CA SER A 165 -6.77 24.88 7.19
C SER A 165 -5.42 24.63 7.87
N VAL A 166 -4.58 23.81 7.23
CA VAL A 166 -3.21 23.54 7.69
C VAL A 166 -2.25 24.32 6.77
N PRO A 167 -1.37 25.20 7.31
CA PRO A 167 -0.35 25.88 6.53
C PRO A 167 0.55 24.91 5.76
N ASP A 168 1.08 25.34 4.62
CA ASP A 168 1.86 24.47 3.74
C ASP A 168 3.11 23.91 4.41
N GLU A 169 3.74 24.70 5.28
CA GLU A 169 4.88 24.34 6.12
C GLU A 169 4.56 23.29 7.20
N ASP A 170 3.28 23.18 7.60
CA ASP A 170 2.81 22.25 8.64
C ASP A 170 2.25 20.95 8.04
N LEU A 171 2.19 20.84 6.71
CA LEU A 171 1.74 19.63 6.04
C LEU A 171 2.83 18.54 6.05
N GLY A 172 2.40 17.30 6.27
CA GLY A 172 3.29 16.14 6.37
C GLY A 172 3.93 15.72 5.06
N THR A 173 4.75 14.67 5.09
CA THR A 173 5.37 14.14 3.87
C THR A 173 4.31 13.58 2.94
N LEU A 174 4.37 13.95 1.66
CA LEU A 174 3.50 13.46 0.60
C LEU A 174 4.17 12.29 -0.10
N TYR A 175 3.56 11.11 0.01
CA TYR A 175 4.07 9.89 -0.58
C TYR A 175 3.26 9.44 -1.79
N TYR A 176 3.96 8.89 -2.77
CA TYR A 176 3.43 8.41 -4.03
C TYR A 176 3.66 6.91 -4.20
N LEU A 177 2.93 6.28 -5.13
CA LEU A 177 3.20 4.89 -5.51
C LEU A 177 4.63 4.70 -6.05
N SER A 178 5.22 5.74 -6.66
CA SER A 178 6.62 5.72 -7.11
C SER A 178 7.63 5.60 -5.97
N ASP A 179 7.24 5.96 -4.73
CA ASP A 179 8.11 5.83 -3.56
C ASP A 179 8.17 4.39 -3.03
N VAL A 180 7.28 3.50 -3.53
CA VAL A 180 7.26 2.06 -3.22
C VAL A 180 8.35 1.32 -4.03
N THR A 181 9.59 1.67 -3.75
CA THR A 181 10.80 1.05 -4.34
C THR A 181 10.95 -0.41 -3.91
N LEU A 182 11.86 -1.15 -4.56
CA LEU A 182 12.21 -2.54 -4.15
C LEU A 182 12.63 -2.63 -2.67
N ARG A 183 13.35 -1.63 -2.15
CA ARG A 183 13.72 -1.57 -0.73
C ARG A 183 12.49 -1.44 0.16
N VAL A 184 11.53 -0.61 -0.22
CA VAL A 184 10.26 -0.44 0.51
C VAL A 184 9.45 -1.74 0.47
N GLN A 185 9.41 -2.43 -0.67
CA GLN A 185 8.72 -3.72 -0.80
C GLN A 185 9.35 -4.80 0.09
N ALA A 186 10.68 -4.88 0.13
CA ALA A 186 11.40 -5.78 1.04
C ALA A 186 11.12 -5.46 2.52
N ARG A 187 11.10 -4.17 2.89
CA ARG A 187 10.75 -3.73 4.26
C ARG A 187 9.34 -4.12 4.63
N TYR A 188 8.40 -3.86 3.73
CA TYR A 188 7.01 -4.25 3.88
C TYR A 188 6.87 -5.77 4.12
N LEU A 189 7.47 -6.59 3.25
CA LEU A 189 7.39 -8.05 3.34
C LEU A 189 7.92 -8.55 4.68
N LEU A 190 9.10 -8.06 5.08
CA LEU A 190 9.68 -8.40 6.36
C LEU A 190 8.75 -8.06 7.53
N LYS A 191 8.24 -6.84 7.56
CA LYS A 191 7.39 -6.37 8.66
C LYS A 191 6.06 -7.12 8.69
N GLU A 192 5.49 -7.42 7.53
CA GLU A 192 4.31 -8.27 7.44
C GLU A 192 4.57 -9.63 8.08
N ILE A 193 5.67 -10.29 7.75
CA ILE A 193 5.97 -11.61 8.30
C ILE A 193 6.22 -11.54 9.80
N LYS A 194 7.00 -10.55 10.29
CA LYS A 194 7.13 -10.30 11.74
C LYS A 194 5.76 -10.16 12.40
N GLY A 195 4.87 -9.40 11.77
CA GLY A 195 3.53 -9.16 12.29
C GLY A 195 2.62 -10.37 12.27
N VAL A 196 2.71 -11.20 11.23
CA VAL A 196 1.99 -12.49 11.15
C VAL A 196 2.46 -13.42 12.26
N MET A 197 3.78 -13.55 12.46
CA MET A 197 4.38 -14.39 13.51
C MET A 197 4.08 -13.89 14.92
N ALA A 198 3.91 -12.59 15.11
CA ALA A 198 3.59 -11.99 16.41
C ALA A 198 2.12 -12.19 16.83
N ARG A 199 1.23 -12.65 15.95
CA ARG A 199 -0.16 -12.97 16.33
C ARG A 199 -0.16 -14.20 17.23
N SER A 200 -0.83 -14.11 18.38
CA SER A 200 -0.92 -15.18 19.39
C SER A 200 -1.54 -16.49 18.89
N ASP A 201 -2.18 -16.48 17.72
CA ASP A 201 -2.78 -17.65 17.06
C ASP A 201 -1.87 -18.22 15.96
N ALA A 202 -0.75 -17.57 15.65
CA ALA A 202 0.28 -18.10 14.78
C ALA A 202 1.18 -19.03 15.60
N SER A 203 1.36 -20.26 15.10
CA SER A 203 2.37 -21.17 15.63
C SER A 203 3.72 -20.42 15.74
N PRO A 204 4.46 -20.52 16.86
CA PRO A 204 5.72 -19.82 17.07
C PRO A 204 6.76 -20.09 15.99
N ASN A 205 6.58 -21.19 15.25
CA ASN A 205 7.15 -21.41 13.94
C ASN A 205 6.01 -21.27 12.93
N GLY A 206 5.92 -20.13 12.23
CA GLY A 206 5.11 -20.04 11.01
C GLY A 206 5.43 -21.20 10.06
N THR A 207 4.71 -21.30 8.95
CA THR A 207 5.05 -22.31 7.95
C THR A 207 6.52 -22.13 7.50
N ALA A 208 7.16 -23.18 6.97
CA ALA A 208 8.53 -23.05 6.43
C ALA A 208 8.64 -21.93 5.38
N GLU A 209 7.54 -21.65 4.68
CA GLU A 209 7.42 -20.54 3.73
C GLU A 209 7.47 -19.16 4.42
N ASP A 210 6.87 -19.02 5.60
CA ASP A 210 6.92 -17.78 6.38
C ASP A 210 8.35 -17.50 6.89
N ALA A 211 9.03 -18.53 7.42
CA ALA A 211 10.42 -18.41 7.86
C ALA A 211 11.37 -18.08 6.69
N LEU A 212 11.14 -18.68 5.52
CA LEU A 212 11.91 -18.39 4.32
C LEU A 212 11.69 -16.95 3.84
N ALA A 213 10.43 -16.52 3.73
CA ALA A 213 10.12 -15.17 3.29
C ALA A 213 10.65 -14.12 4.28
N TYR A 214 10.69 -14.43 5.58
CA TYR A 214 11.26 -13.58 6.63
C TYR A 214 12.75 -13.37 6.41
N ALA A 215 13.49 -14.48 6.25
CA ALA A 215 14.92 -14.50 6.03
C ALA A 215 15.33 -13.76 4.74
N VAL A 216 14.62 -14.02 3.64
CA VAL A 216 14.83 -13.33 2.36
C VAL A 216 14.60 -11.81 2.52
N GLY A 217 13.55 -11.42 3.25
CA GLY A 217 13.28 -10.03 3.60
C GLY A 217 14.43 -9.38 4.38
N GLN A 218 14.93 -10.04 5.44
CA GLN A 218 16.04 -9.54 6.26
C GLN A 218 17.32 -9.31 5.43
N TYR A 219 17.64 -10.24 4.54
CA TYR A 219 18.82 -10.14 3.68
C TYR A 219 18.69 -9.01 2.65
N ALA A 220 17.54 -8.89 1.98
CA ALA A 220 17.30 -7.85 0.98
C ALA A 220 17.42 -6.41 1.52
N LEU A 221 17.24 -6.24 2.83
CA LEU A 221 17.41 -4.97 3.53
C LEU A 221 18.84 -4.70 4.01
N GLY A 222 19.74 -5.67 3.87
CA GLY A 222 21.09 -5.60 4.43
C GLY A 222 21.13 -5.67 5.96
N GLU A 223 20.06 -6.15 6.61
CA GLU A 223 20.00 -6.28 8.07
C GLU A 223 20.77 -7.50 8.58
N VAL A 224 20.91 -8.53 7.74
CA VAL A 224 21.59 -9.78 8.08
C VAL A 224 22.50 -10.23 6.93
N SER A 225 23.57 -10.96 7.25
CA SER A 225 24.38 -11.65 6.25
C SER A 225 23.58 -12.79 5.61
N ILE A 226 24.05 -13.29 4.46
CA ILE A 226 23.42 -14.43 3.80
C ILE A 226 23.42 -15.68 4.68
N ASP A 227 24.47 -15.89 5.49
CA ASP A 227 24.57 -17.02 6.42
C ASP A 227 23.47 -16.95 7.49
N LYS A 228 23.23 -15.73 8.00
CA LYS A 228 22.20 -15.52 9.01
C LYS A 228 20.80 -15.61 8.41
N ALA A 229 20.62 -15.23 7.15
CA ALA A 229 19.37 -15.47 6.43
C ALA A 229 19.13 -16.97 6.22
N ALA A 230 20.13 -17.73 5.76
CA ALA A 230 20.03 -19.18 5.58
C ALA A 230 19.67 -19.88 6.89
N GLU A 231 20.31 -19.49 8.00
CA GLU A 231 19.97 -19.95 9.36
C GLU A 231 18.52 -19.66 9.74
N LEU A 232 18.04 -18.43 9.51
CA LEU A 232 16.65 -18.02 9.82
C LEU A 232 15.59 -18.79 9.01
N ALA A 233 15.93 -19.17 7.77
CA ALA A 233 15.07 -19.97 6.90
C ALA A 233 15.22 -21.48 7.12
N ASN A 234 16.15 -21.92 7.98
CA ASN A 234 16.53 -23.32 8.16
C ASN A 234 16.87 -24.03 6.83
N VAL A 235 17.66 -23.36 5.99
CA VAL A 235 18.21 -23.89 4.73
C VAL A 235 19.73 -23.68 4.72
N ASP A 236 20.45 -24.40 3.86
CA ASP A 236 21.86 -24.12 3.65
C ASP A 236 22.08 -22.85 2.82
N GLN A 237 23.31 -22.33 2.87
CA GLN A 237 23.68 -21.08 2.22
C GLN A 237 23.49 -21.12 0.68
N TRP A 238 23.69 -22.27 0.04
CA TRP A 238 23.52 -22.41 -1.42
C TRP A 238 22.05 -22.38 -1.82
N THR A 239 21.21 -23.09 -1.07
CA THR A 239 19.76 -23.03 -1.23
C THR A 239 19.24 -21.60 -1.06
N MET A 240 19.77 -20.83 -0.09
CA MET A 240 19.41 -19.42 0.07
C MET A 240 19.86 -18.56 -1.13
N LEU A 241 21.06 -18.78 -1.68
CA LEU A 241 21.54 -18.08 -2.88
C LEU A 241 20.63 -18.32 -4.09
N GLU A 242 20.22 -19.57 -4.34
CA GLU A 242 19.33 -19.91 -5.45
C GLU A 242 17.95 -19.26 -5.31
N ILE A 243 17.41 -19.21 -4.08
CA ILE A 243 16.13 -18.57 -3.80
C ILE A 243 16.20 -17.07 -4.09
N LEU A 244 17.29 -16.40 -3.67
CA LEU A 244 17.50 -14.97 -3.93
C LEU A 244 17.66 -14.66 -5.42
N GLN A 245 18.38 -15.51 -6.16
CA GLN A 245 18.53 -15.40 -7.61
C GLN A 245 17.18 -15.55 -8.34
N ARG A 246 16.37 -16.52 -7.93
CA ARG A 246 15.01 -16.73 -8.48
C ARG A 246 14.04 -15.61 -8.12
N ALA A 247 14.19 -14.99 -6.96
CA ALA A 247 13.37 -13.88 -6.50
C ALA A 247 13.69 -12.55 -7.20
N THR A 248 14.64 -12.51 -8.14
CA THR A 248 15.08 -11.28 -8.85
C THR A 248 15.58 -10.18 -7.89
N ILE A 249 16.05 -10.57 -6.70
CA ILE A 249 16.68 -9.66 -5.75
C ILE A 249 18.15 -9.58 -6.18
N SER A 250 18.43 -8.66 -7.11
CA SER A 250 19.77 -8.49 -7.68
C SER A 250 20.77 -8.23 -6.56
N SER A 251 21.59 -9.25 -6.29
CA SER A 251 22.67 -9.18 -5.33
C SER A 251 23.75 -8.25 -5.86
N GLN A 252 24.23 -7.37 -5.00
CA GLN A 252 25.40 -6.52 -5.18
C GLN A 252 26.69 -7.36 -5.27
N PHE A 253 26.81 -8.25 -6.26
CA PHE A 253 28.04 -9.00 -6.51
C PHE A 253 28.60 -8.63 -7.88
N ASN A 254 29.77 -8.01 -7.85
CA ASN A 254 30.66 -7.86 -8.99
C ASN A 254 31.01 -9.27 -9.50
N PRO A 255 30.84 -9.59 -10.80
CA PRO A 255 31.08 -10.93 -11.35
C PRO A 255 32.51 -11.47 -11.17
N GLU A 256 33.47 -10.63 -10.78
CA GLU A 256 34.86 -11.03 -10.52
C GLU A 256 35.02 -11.87 -9.24
N THR A 257 34.12 -11.72 -8.25
CA THR A 257 34.24 -12.40 -6.94
C THR A 257 33.87 -13.89 -6.95
N VAL A 258 33.12 -14.35 -7.95
CA VAL A 258 32.71 -15.78 -8.07
C VAL A 258 33.87 -16.64 -8.58
N ALA A 259 34.77 -16.06 -9.37
CA ALA A 259 35.98 -16.75 -9.83
C ALA A 259 37.02 -16.91 -8.70
N ASP A 260 37.14 -15.90 -7.84
CA ASP A 260 38.06 -15.94 -6.69
C ASP A 260 37.62 -16.97 -5.62
N ILE A 261 36.31 -17.10 -5.36
CA ILE A 261 35.79 -18.14 -4.46
C ILE A 261 36.03 -19.55 -5.02
N ARG A 262 35.99 -19.74 -6.34
CA ARG A 262 36.31 -21.04 -6.98
C ARG A 262 37.77 -21.45 -6.79
N GLN A 263 38.68 -20.49 -6.63
CA GLN A 263 40.11 -20.75 -6.45
C GLN A 263 40.47 -21.05 -4.98
N GLU A 264 39.79 -20.43 -4.02
CA GLU A 264 40.02 -20.67 -2.58
C GLU A 264 39.44 -21.99 -2.07
N VAL A 265 38.38 -22.53 -2.71
CA VAL A 265 37.76 -23.80 -2.29
C VAL A 265 38.47 -25.03 -2.90
N GLY A 266 39.33 -24.84 -3.91
CA GLY A 266 40.10 -25.91 -4.57
C GLY A 266 41.28 -26.47 -3.77
N VAL A 267 41.47 -26.10 -2.50
CA VAL A 267 42.63 -26.51 -1.67
C VAL A 267 42.24 -27.43 -0.50
N SER A 268 41.00 -27.88 -0.41
CA SER A 268 40.62 -28.84 0.62
C SER A 268 39.60 -29.84 0.08
N TRP A 269 39.86 -31.12 0.36
CA TRP A 269 39.11 -32.32 -0.03
C TRP A 269 39.52 -32.98 -1.35
N ASP A 270 40.66 -33.66 -1.25
CA ASP A 270 40.93 -34.94 -1.90
C ASP A 270 39.78 -35.92 -1.59
N LEU A 271 38.93 -36.18 -2.59
CA LEU A 271 37.96 -37.27 -2.57
C LEU A 271 38.05 -38.02 -3.91
N SER A 272 38.73 -39.16 -3.80
CA SER A 272 38.81 -40.34 -4.67
C SER A 272 37.81 -40.46 -5.82
N ASP A 273 38.37 -40.80 -6.98
CA ASP A 273 37.75 -41.36 -8.18
C ASP A 273 36.61 -42.37 -7.89
N GLU A 274 35.37 -41.94 -7.98
CA GLU A 274 34.24 -42.74 -8.46
C GLU A 274 33.04 -41.81 -8.75
N TYR A 275 32.39 -42.00 -9.90
CA TYR A 275 31.31 -41.19 -10.50
C TYR A 275 31.71 -40.04 -11.43
N VAL A 276 32.58 -40.34 -12.40
CA VAL A 276 32.44 -39.82 -13.77
C VAL A 276 31.72 -40.89 -14.59
N THR A 277 30.52 -40.61 -15.11
CA THR A 277 30.04 -41.01 -16.46
C THR A 277 28.55 -40.65 -16.67
N GLN A 278 28.25 -40.22 -17.90
CA GLN A 278 26.94 -39.89 -18.49
C GLN A 278 26.44 -38.48 -18.14
N TYR A 279 26.48 -37.48 -19.01
CA TYR A 279 26.15 -37.47 -20.44
C TYR A 279 27.01 -36.44 -21.21
N GLU A 280 27.70 -36.92 -22.24
CA GLU A 280 28.16 -36.10 -23.36
C GLU A 280 27.06 -36.02 -24.44
N ASP A 281 27.07 -34.90 -25.15
CA ASP A 281 26.40 -34.59 -26.41
C ASP A 281 26.19 -35.78 -27.35
N THR A 282 25.06 -35.82 -28.06
CA THR A 282 25.08 -35.93 -29.54
C THR A 282 23.69 -35.78 -30.17
N ASN A 283 23.69 -34.96 -31.23
CA ASN A 283 22.94 -35.09 -32.49
C ASN A 283 21.51 -34.58 -32.63
N VAL A 284 21.47 -33.37 -33.21
CA VAL A 284 20.61 -32.97 -34.35
C VAL A 284 20.54 -34.05 -35.43
N PRO A 285 19.39 -34.18 -36.11
CA PRO A 285 19.40 -34.41 -37.56
C PRO A 285 18.61 -33.33 -38.31
N ASP A 286 19.29 -32.72 -39.27
CA ASP A 286 18.73 -32.10 -40.48
C ASP A 286 18.43 -33.24 -41.46
N ASP A 287 17.27 -33.24 -42.14
CA ASP A 287 17.25 -33.25 -43.61
C ASP A 287 15.83 -33.02 -44.18
N ASP A 288 15.84 -32.33 -45.32
CA ASP A 288 14.73 -31.92 -46.18
C ASP A 288 14.00 -33.10 -46.87
N GLN A 289 12.68 -32.97 -47.02
CA GLN A 289 11.91 -33.30 -48.24
C GLN A 289 10.71 -32.35 -48.40
#